data_AF-A0A7J2YAV0-F1
#
_entry.id   AF-A0A7J2YAV0-F1
#
_cell.length_a   1.000
_cell.length_b   1.000
_cell.length_c   1.000
_cell.angle_alpha   90.00
_cell.angle_beta   90.00
_cell.angle_gamma   90.00
#
_symmetry.space_group_name_H-M   'P 1'
#
loop_
_entity.id
_entity.type
_entity.pdbx_description
1 polymer ?
#
loop_
_entity_poly.entity_id
_entity_poly.type
_entity_poly.pdbx_seq_one_letter_code
_entity_poly.pdbx_strand_id
1 'polypeptide(L)'
;MQTKSVSKPMLAIFDTFKTRRNKFTGEAKRQRGIIAHLAMESNPELRTRTAIAHAIAQKHGILWQNIYSGIFRDLDEVLIPLFVVKEGGRLPLRRGPKALQQEGVPYYELTNAGLLVASTLEELDGARIKILERYLDTLSATDPNQKLLRDGIQLLLKFAPSFVFKIINEYISSYTQGVIADMVPMDVKKLQSIVGKVIGVEKELIEAFMSMSDNEQNMISRFIKTVS
;
A
#
# COMPACT_ATOMS: atom_id res chain seq x y z
N MET A 1 5.88 -30.96 23.46
CA MET A 1 6.06 -29.54 23.08
C MET A 1 4.77 -29.09 22.41
N GLN A 2 3.99 -28.22 23.06
CA GLN A 2 2.84 -27.58 22.40
C GLN A 2 3.39 -26.58 21.39
N THR A 3 3.14 -26.81 20.11
CA THR A 3 3.35 -25.83 19.06
C THR A 3 2.40 -24.66 19.33
N LYS A 4 2.92 -23.53 19.81
CA LYS A 4 2.17 -22.26 19.77
C LYS A 4 1.71 -22.08 18.33
N SER A 5 0.40 -22.06 18.09
CA SER A 5 -0.14 -21.61 16.82
C SER A 5 0.33 -20.17 16.61
N VAL A 6 1.31 -19.97 15.74
CA VAL A 6 1.78 -18.63 15.38
C VAL A 6 0.62 -17.96 14.65
N SER A 7 -0.06 -17.03 15.31
CA SER A 7 -1.10 -16.22 14.67
C SER A 7 -0.47 -15.51 13.47
N LYS A 8 -1.13 -15.56 12.31
CA LYS A 8 -0.70 -14.84 11.10
C LYS A 8 -0.46 -13.37 11.48
N PRO A 9 0.70 -12.77 11.14
CA PRO A 9 0.95 -11.38 11.44
C PRO A 9 -0.09 -10.49 10.75
N MET A 10 -0.42 -9.35 11.35
CA MET A 10 -1.37 -8.39 10.80
C MET A 10 -0.64 -7.13 10.35
N LEU A 11 -1.03 -6.60 9.19
CA LEU A 11 -0.49 -5.36 8.66
C LEU A 11 -1.15 -4.17 9.37
N ALA A 12 -0.38 -3.37 10.07
CA ALA A 12 -0.86 -2.31 10.96
C ALA A 12 -0.92 -0.92 10.30
N ILE A 13 -0.79 -0.81 8.97
CA ILE A 13 -0.65 0.47 8.27
C ILE A 13 -1.83 1.44 8.45
N PHE A 14 -3.01 0.94 8.84
CA PHE A 14 -4.21 1.72 9.13
C PHE A 14 -4.51 1.82 10.64
N ASP A 15 -3.68 1.23 11.50
CA ASP A 15 -3.93 1.18 12.93
C ASP A 15 -3.78 2.55 13.57
N THR A 16 -4.82 2.97 14.27
CA THR A 16 -4.87 4.23 15.01
C THR A 16 -5.12 3.97 16.49
N PHE A 17 -4.76 4.92 17.34
CA PHE A 17 -5.04 4.79 18.77
C PHE A 17 -6.55 4.81 19.01
N LYS A 18 -7.06 3.86 19.83
CA LYS A 18 -8.48 3.80 20.22
C LYS A 18 -9.00 5.13 20.80
N THR A 19 -8.15 5.84 21.55
CA THR A 19 -8.44 7.12 22.20
C THR A 19 -8.19 8.34 21.29
N ARG A 20 -7.51 8.15 20.15
CA ARG A 20 -7.16 9.21 19.20
C ARG A 20 -7.16 8.63 17.78
N ARG A 21 -8.37 8.40 17.23
CA ARG A 21 -8.58 7.75 15.92
C ARG A 21 -7.88 8.45 14.75
N ASN A 22 -7.49 9.71 14.90
CA ASN A 22 -6.76 10.45 13.86
C ASN A 22 -5.23 10.34 14.01
N LYS A 23 -4.71 9.50 14.90
CA LYS A 23 -3.27 9.31 15.12
C LYS A 23 -2.89 7.84 14.97
N PHE A 24 -2.04 7.57 13.98
CA PHE A 24 -1.44 6.26 13.78
C PHE A 24 -0.63 5.79 15.00
N THR A 25 -0.68 4.49 15.27
CA THR A 25 0.16 3.84 16.29
C THR A 25 1.65 3.93 15.91
N GLY A 26 2.53 3.66 16.87
CA GLY A 26 3.97 3.62 16.59
C GLY A 26 4.34 2.54 15.56
N GLU A 27 3.68 1.38 15.63
CA GLU A 27 3.87 0.29 14.67
C GLU A 27 3.38 0.66 13.27
N ALA A 28 2.17 1.23 13.17
CA ALA A 28 1.63 1.75 11.91
C ALA A 28 2.61 2.74 11.26
N LYS A 29 3.10 3.72 12.01
CA LYS A 29 4.06 4.73 11.50
C LYS A 29 5.36 4.09 11.00
N ARG A 30 5.89 3.10 11.71
CA ARG A 30 7.12 2.41 11.28
C ARG A 30 6.91 1.59 10.01
N GLN A 31 5.85 0.77 9.96
CA GLN A 31 5.52 -0.03 8.77
C GLN A 31 5.29 0.86 7.54
N ARG A 32 4.48 1.92 7.69
CA ARG A 32 4.28 2.91 6.63
C ARG A 32 5.58 3.59 6.21
N GLY A 33 6.42 3.98 7.18
CA GLY A 33 7.73 4.58 6.92
C GLY A 33 8.66 3.67 6.11
N ILE A 34 8.71 2.37 6.45
CA ILE A 34 9.49 1.37 5.71
C ILE A 34 8.98 1.27 4.26
N ILE A 35 7.67 1.08 4.10
CA ILE A 35 7.04 0.89 2.79
C ILE A 35 7.21 2.14 1.92
N ALA A 36 6.97 3.33 2.48
CA ALA A 36 7.13 4.60 1.80
C ALA A 36 8.59 4.84 1.37
N HIS A 37 9.56 4.54 2.23
CA HIS A 37 10.98 4.63 1.90
C HIS A 37 11.34 3.71 0.74
N LEU A 38 10.94 2.43 0.81
CA LEU A 38 11.21 1.44 -0.25
C LEU A 38 10.47 1.73 -1.56
N ALA A 39 9.35 2.46 -1.53
CA ALA A 39 8.63 2.88 -2.72
C ALA A 39 9.38 3.97 -3.50
N MET A 40 10.12 4.83 -2.80
CA MET A 40 10.77 6.02 -3.36
C MET A 40 12.27 5.83 -3.61
N GLU A 41 12.93 5.01 -2.81
CA GLU A 41 14.37 4.77 -2.91
C GLU A 41 14.69 3.68 -3.94
N SER A 42 15.64 3.93 -4.83
CA SER A 42 16.11 2.95 -5.82
C SER A 42 17.52 2.44 -5.53
N ASN A 43 18.35 3.22 -4.83
CA ASN A 43 19.71 2.85 -4.46
C ASN A 43 19.70 1.69 -3.45
N PRO A 44 20.27 0.51 -3.78
CA PRO A 44 20.38 -0.61 -2.85
C PRO A 44 21.07 -0.28 -1.51
N GLU A 45 22.07 0.59 -1.50
CA GLU A 45 22.80 0.98 -0.27
C GLU A 45 21.88 1.69 0.75
N LEU A 46 20.89 2.42 0.24
CA LEU A 46 19.90 3.15 1.03
C LEU A 46 18.68 2.28 1.38
N ARG A 47 18.66 1.01 0.97
CA ARG A 47 17.57 0.05 1.23
C ARG A 47 17.99 -1.10 2.16
N THR A 48 19.09 -0.95 2.89
CA THR A 48 19.45 -1.86 3.98
C THR A 48 18.62 -1.54 5.24
N ARG A 49 18.45 -2.51 6.16
CA ARG A 49 17.68 -2.27 7.41
C ARG A 49 18.20 -1.05 8.18
N THR A 50 19.53 -0.90 8.25
CA THR A 50 20.19 0.22 8.91
C THR A 50 19.89 1.54 8.20
N ALA A 51 20.05 1.60 6.87
CA ALA A 51 19.77 2.81 6.11
C ALA A 51 18.29 3.24 6.22
N ILE A 52 17.36 2.29 6.16
CA ILE A 52 15.92 2.52 6.36
C ILE A 52 15.66 3.13 7.74
N ALA A 53 16.25 2.55 8.80
CA ALA A 53 16.10 3.07 10.17
C ALA A 53 16.63 4.50 10.29
N HIS A 54 17.79 4.82 9.70
CA HIS A 54 18.33 6.18 9.67
C HIS A 54 17.40 7.14 8.94
N ALA A 55 16.92 6.79 7.74
CA ALA A 55 16.06 7.64 6.94
C ALA A 55 14.73 7.97 7.67
N ILE A 56 14.08 6.96 8.25
CA ILE A 56 12.83 7.14 9.01
C ILE A 56 13.07 7.97 10.27
N ALA A 57 14.16 7.70 10.99
CA ALA A 57 14.50 8.43 12.21
C ALA A 57 14.76 9.91 11.93
N GLN A 58 15.52 10.21 10.88
CA GLN A 58 15.79 11.57 10.42
C GLN A 58 14.50 12.30 10.02
N LYS A 59 13.61 11.65 9.25
CA LYS A 59 12.31 12.23 8.83
C LYS A 59 11.43 12.62 10.02
N HIS A 60 11.55 11.91 11.14
CA HIS A 60 10.74 12.15 12.34
C HIS A 60 11.47 12.87 13.48
N GLY A 61 12.72 13.30 13.28
CA GLY A 61 13.50 14.00 14.31
C GLY A 61 13.76 13.15 15.56
N ILE A 62 13.94 11.84 15.40
CA ILE A 62 14.20 10.89 16.50
C ILE A 62 15.57 10.21 16.31
N LEU A 63 16.16 9.70 17.40
CA LEU A 63 17.38 8.91 17.33
C LEU A 63 17.10 7.55 16.69
N TRP A 64 17.89 7.14 15.71
CA TRP A 64 17.67 5.89 14.97
C TRP A 64 17.75 4.65 15.86
N GLN A 65 18.58 4.69 16.91
CA GLN A 65 18.70 3.63 17.91
C GLN A 65 17.36 3.35 18.60
N ASN A 66 16.49 4.36 18.73
CA ASN A 66 15.19 4.23 19.41
C ASN A 66 14.15 3.49 18.55
N ILE A 67 14.35 3.41 17.23
CA ILE A 67 13.42 2.72 16.33
C ILE A 67 14.02 1.50 15.64
N TYR A 68 15.35 1.33 15.71
CA TYR A 68 16.07 0.29 14.98
C TYR A 68 15.50 -1.11 15.20
N SER A 69 15.31 -1.52 16.46
CA SER A 69 14.74 -2.82 16.80
C SER A 69 13.29 -2.96 16.30
N GLY A 70 12.50 -1.88 16.36
CA GLY A 70 11.15 -1.85 15.83
C GLY A 70 11.11 -2.02 14.31
N ILE A 71 12.02 -1.38 13.58
CA ILE A 71 12.14 -1.54 12.12
C ILE A 71 12.53 -2.98 11.75
N PHE A 72 13.48 -3.57 12.48
CA PHE A 72 13.92 -4.95 12.26
C PHE A 72 12.77 -5.94 12.49
N ARG A 73 12.06 -5.79 13.61
CA ARG A 73 10.88 -6.59 13.95
C ARG A 73 9.79 -6.45 12.89
N ASP A 74 9.44 -5.21 12.50
CA ASP A 74 8.38 -4.97 11.54
C ASP A 74 8.73 -5.53 10.15
N LEU A 75 10.00 -5.49 9.72
CA LEU A 75 10.45 -6.15 8.49
C LEU A 75 10.35 -7.67 8.58
N ASP A 76 10.98 -8.28 9.58
CA ASP A 76 11.21 -9.73 9.63
C ASP A 76 10.00 -10.52 10.12
N GLU A 77 9.18 -9.93 11.01
CA GLU A 77 8.04 -10.60 11.62
C GLU A 77 6.71 -10.22 10.96
N VAL A 78 6.65 -9.13 10.19
CA VAL A 78 5.41 -8.64 9.56
C VAL A 78 5.54 -8.48 8.05
N LEU A 79 6.35 -7.54 7.57
CA LEU A 79 6.33 -7.13 6.15
C LEU A 79 6.85 -8.21 5.19
N ILE A 80 7.89 -8.95 5.58
CA ILE A 80 8.41 -10.07 4.78
C ILE A 80 7.44 -11.27 4.85
N PRO A 81 6.97 -11.73 6.02
CA PRO A 81 5.98 -12.82 6.10
C PRO A 81 4.66 -12.53 5.37
N LEU A 82 4.24 -11.27 5.29
CA LEU A 82 3.05 -10.86 4.53
C LEU A 82 3.34 -10.59 3.04
N PHE A 83 4.56 -10.90 2.58
CA PHE A 83 5.02 -10.67 1.21
C PHE A 83 4.82 -9.22 0.74
N VAL A 84 4.84 -8.23 1.64
CA VAL A 84 4.83 -6.80 1.30
C VAL A 84 6.23 -6.36 0.86
N VAL A 85 7.25 -6.89 1.54
CA VAL A 85 8.67 -6.63 1.29
C VAL A 85 9.38 -7.95 1.01
N LYS A 86 10.41 -7.93 0.19
CA LYS A 86 11.34 -9.06 -0.01
C LYS A 86 12.80 -8.58 -0.03
N GLU A 87 13.73 -9.50 0.15
CA GLU A 87 15.15 -9.24 -0.14
C GLU A 87 15.33 -9.07 -1.65
N GLY A 88 15.91 -7.94 -2.07
CA GLY A 88 16.23 -7.65 -3.47
C GLY A 88 17.63 -8.13 -3.88
N GLY A 89 18.49 -8.40 -2.90
CA GLY A 89 19.86 -8.88 -3.09
C GLY A 89 20.74 -8.49 -1.89
N ARG A 90 22.06 -8.69 -2.04
CA ARG A 90 23.03 -8.43 -0.97
C ARG A 90 24.20 -7.61 -1.49
N LEU A 91 24.61 -6.62 -0.69
CA LEU A 91 25.72 -5.72 -0.97
C LEU A 91 27.03 -6.34 -0.47
N PRO A 92 28.11 -6.30 -1.27
CA PRO A 92 29.40 -6.83 -0.85
C PRO A 92 29.96 -5.98 0.29
N LEU A 93 30.38 -6.64 1.37
CA LEU A 93 30.99 -5.97 2.52
C LEU A 93 32.52 -6.15 2.47
N ARG A 94 33.27 -5.05 2.27
CA ARG A 94 34.74 -5.10 2.16
C ARG A 94 35.47 -5.12 3.51
N ARG A 95 34.80 -4.76 4.61
CA ARG A 95 35.37 -4.67 5.97
C ARG A 95 34.32 -5.05 7.02
N GLY A 96 34.72 -5.67 8.13
CA GLY A 96 33.82 -6.07 9.22
C GLY A 96 33.86 -7.58 9.50
N PRO A 97 32.85 -8.17 10.17
CA PRO A 97 32.81 -9.59 10.48
C PRO A 97 32.92 -10.49 9.23
N LYS A 98 33.75 -11.53 9.27
CA LYS A 98 34.00 -12.42 8.11
C LYS A 98 32.71 -13.03 7.53
N ALA A 99 31.75 -13.41 8.39
CA ALA A 99 30.46 -13.94 7.94
C ALA A 99 29.70 -12.93 7.04
N LEU A 100 29.65 -11.66 7.42
CA LEU A 100 29.03 -10.60 6.62
C LEU A 100 29.83 -10.25 5.36
N GLN A 101 31.15 -10.46 5.37
CA GLN A 101 31.96 -10.32 4.15
C GLN A 101 31.64 -11.42 3.13
N GLN A 102 31.30 -12.63 3.59
CA GLN A 102 30.93 -13.77 2.73
C GLN A 102 29.49 -13.69 2.25
N GLU A 103 28.55 -13.35 3.14
CA GLU A 103 27.12 -13.30 2.78
C GLU A 103 26.68 -11.96 2.20
N GLY A 104 27.41 -10.87 2.47
CA GLY A 104 26.97 -9.52 2.15
C GLY A 104 25.82 -9.01 3.04
N VAL A 105 25.51 -7.72 2.90
CA VAL A 105 24.44 -7.06 3.66
C VAL A 105 23.17 -7.02 2.81
N PRO A 106 22.04 -7.58 3.27
CA PRO A 106 20.80 -7.58 2.49
C PRO A 106 20.22 -6.18 2.32
N TYR A 107 19.66 -5.95 1.13
CA TYR A 107 18.80 -4.80 0.85
C TYR A 107 17.41 -5.26 0.42
N TYR A 108 16.42 -4.39 0.60
CA TYR A 108 15.02 -4.76 0.46
C TYR A 108 14.33 -4.03 -0.69
N GLU A 109 13.25 -4.62 -1.18
CA GLU A 109 12.37 -4.01 -2.17
C GLU A 109 10.91 -4.38 -1.94
N LEU A 110 10.01 -3.56 -2.47
CA LEU A 110 8.59 -3.87 -2.46
C LEU A 110 8.30 -5.00 -3.45
N THR A 111 7.42 -5.91 -3.04
CA THR A 111 6.77 -6.84 -3.96
C THR A 111 5.61 -6.14 -4.69
N ASN A 112 4.88 -6.87 -5.54
CA ASN A 112 3.62 -6.36 -6.11
C ASN A 112 2.58 -6.03 -5.02
N ALA A 113 2.49 -6.83 -3.96
CA ALA A 113 1.65 -6.51 -2.80
C ALA A 113 2.15 -5.25 -2.08
N GLY A 114 3.47 -5.10 -1.96
CA GLY A 114 4.12 -3.90 -1.44
C GLY A 114 3.79 -2.65 -2.23
N LEU A 115 3.79 -2.71 -3.57
CA LEU A 115 3.39 -1.59 -4.43
C LEU A 115 1.92 -1.21 -4.21
N LEU A 116 1.03 -2.21 -4.15
CA LEU A 116 -0.39 -1.95 -3.91
C LEU A 116 -0.61 -1.31 -2.54
N VAL A 117 0.04 -1.81 -1.48
CA VAL A 117 0.01 -1.19 -0.15
C VAL A 117 0.58 0.22 -0.17
N ALA A 118 1.75 0.43 -0.78
CA ALA A 118 2.38 1.74 -0.88
C ALA A 118 1.47 2.78 -1.54
N SER A 119 0.67 2.38 -2.54
CA SER A 119 -0.29 3.29 -3.19
C SER A 119 -1.37 3.85 -2.28
N THR A 120 -1.59 3.26 -1.08
CA THR A 120 -2.54 3.75 -0.08
C THR A 120 -1.95 4.79 0.89
N LEU A 121 -0.64 5.00 0.87
CA LEU A 121 0.07 5.81 1.87
C LEU A 121 0.03 7.31 1.53
N GLU A 122 -0.81 8.06 2.24
CA GLU A 122 -1.01 9.50 2.03
C GLU A 122 0.29 10.32 2.02
N GLU A 123 1.29 9.94 2.81
CA GLU A 123 2.61 10.60 2.88
C GLU A 123 3.46 10.46 1.61
N LEU A 124 3.00 9.71 0.61
CA LEU A 124 3.60 9.62 -0.72
C LEU A 124 2.93 10.56 -1.74
N ASP A 125 1.91 11.33 -1.34
CA ASP A 125 1.25 12.36 -2.14
C ASP A 125 0.94 11.87 -3.57
N GLY A 126 1.37 12.61 -4.59
CA GLY A 126 1.17 12.28 -6.00
C GLY A 126 1.98 11.08 -6.50
N ALA A 127 3.03 10.64 -5.77
CA ALA A 127 3.80 9.46 -6.16
C ALA A 127 2.96 8.18 -6.09
N ARG A 128 1.90 8.17 -5.26
CA ARG A 128 0.94 7.06 -5.16
C ARG A 128 0.35 6.66 -6.50
N ILE A 129 0.11 7.61 -7.41
CA ILE A 129 -0.43 7.36 -8.76
C ILE A 129 0.54 6.47 -9.54
N LYS A 130 1.82 6.88 -9.63
CA LYS A 130 2.86 6.12 -10.35
C LYS A 130 3.12 4.76 -9.72
N ILE A 131 3.03 4.67 -8.39
CA ILE A 131 3.19 3.40 -7.67
C ILE A 131 2.04 2.44 -8.01
N LEU A 132 0.80 2.93 -8.03
CA LEU A 132 -0.35 2.13 -8.43
C LEU A 132 -0.26 1.71 -9.89
N GLU A 133 0.13 2.61 -10.80
CA GLU A 133 0.37 2.29 -12.22
C GLU A 133 1.38 1.15 -12.38
N ARG A 134 2.52 1.19 -11.66
CA ARG A 134 3.51 0.10 -11.65
C ARG A 134 2.93 -1.23 -11.19
N TYR A 135 2.03 -1.23 -10.21
CA TYR A 135 1.32 -2.45 -9.81
C TYR A 135 0.38 -2.93 -10.92
N LEU A 136 -0.42 -2.03 -11.51
CA LEU A 136 -1.36 -2.36 -12.58
C LEU A 136 -0.66 -2.94 -13.81
N ASP A 137 0.56 -2.48 -14.11
CA ASP A 137 1.39 -3.02 -15.20
C ASP A 137 1.86 -4.46 -14.95
N THR A 138 1.76 -4.97 -13.71
CA THR A 138 2.06 -6.37 -13.37
C THR A 138 0.89 -7.31 -13.65
N LEU A 139 -0.31 -6.78 -13.90
CA LEU A 139 -1.50 -7.56 -14.23
C LEU A 139 -1.41 -8.10 -15.66
N SER A 140 -1.91 -9.32 -15.87
CA SER A 140 -1.87 -9.98 -17.17
C SER A 140 -2.68 -9.24 -18.23
N ALA A 141 -2.05 -8.95 -19.37
CA ALA A 141 -2.71 -8.35 -20.52
C ALA A 141 -3.54 -9.36 -21.33
N THR A 142 -3.33 -10.66 -21.12
CA THR A 142 -4.02 -11.74 -21.85
C THR A 142 -5.23 -12.29 -21.10
N ASP A 143 -5.28 -12.13 -19.77
CA ASP A 143 -6.45 -12.44 -18.96
C ASP A 143 -7.50 -11.31 -19.12
N PRO A 144 -8.69 -11.58 -19.67
CA PRO A 144 -9.69 -10.54 -19.91
C PRO A 144 -10.16 -9.81 -18.64
N ASN A 145 -10.22 -10.51 -17.50
CA ASN A 145 -10.67 -9.92 -16.24
C ASN A 145 -9.60 -9.00 -15.65
N GLN A 146 -8.33 -9.42 -15.71
CA GLN A 146 -7.22 -8.58 -15.25
C GLN A 146 -6.99 -7.38 -16.16
N LYS A 147 -7.15 -7.56 -17.48
CA LYS A 147 -7.11 -6.47 -18.45
C LYS A 147 -8.22 -5.44 -18.18
N LEU A 148 -9.46 -5.89 -17.97
CA LEU A 148 -10.58 -5.00 -17.64
C LEU A 148 -10.31 -4.19 -16.37
N LEU A 149 -9.79 -4.85 -15.32
CA LEU A 149 -9.40 -4.16 -14.09
C LEU A 149 -8.31 -3.13 -14.32
N ARG A 150 -7.25 -3.50 -15.03
CA ARG A 150 -6.13 -2.61 -15.35
C ARG A 150 -6.63 -1.38 -16.11
N ASP A 151 -7.31 -1.59 -17.23
CA ASP A 151 -7.74 -0.53 -18.13
C ASP A 151 -8.77 0.39 -17.43
N GLY A 152 -9.73 -0.19 -16.69
CA GLY A 152 -10.73 0.55 -15.94
C GLY A 152 -10.15 1.40 -14.81
N ILE A 153 -9.24 0.83 -14.01
CA ILE A 153 -8.58 1.56 -12.93
C ILE A 153 -7.67 2.64 -13.52
N GLN A 154 -6.89 2.37 -14.57
CA GLN A 154 -6.04 3.39 -15.22
C GLN A 154 -6.86 4.56 -15.76
N LEU A 155 -8.00 4.29 -16.38
CA LEU A 155 -8.89 5.34 -16.88
C LEU A 155 -9.45 6.18 -15.73
N LEU A 156 -9.93 5.54 -14.66
CA LEU A 156 -10.43 6.25 -13.48
C LEU A 156 -9.31 7.01 -12.75
N LEU A 157 -8.08 6.52 -12.75
CA LEU A 157 -6.95 7.20 -12.12
C LEU A 157 -6.65 8.53 -12.80
N LYS A 158 -6.88 8.61 -14.12
CA LYS A 158 -6.74 9.84 -14.91
C LYS A 158 -7.82 10.88 -14.61
N PHE A 159 -9.07 10.47 -14.42
CA PHE A 159 -10.22 11.39 -14.33
C PHE A 159 -10.78 11.59 -12.91
N ALA A 160 -10.63 10.58 -12.04
CA ALA A 160 -11.17 10.54 -10.70
C ALA A 160 -10.22 9.79 -9.73
N PRO A 161 -8.96 10.24 -9.55
CA PRO A 161 -7.96 9.54 -8.74
C PRO A 161 -8.40 9.32 -7.29
N SER A 162 -9.10 10.28 -6.68
CA SER A 162 -9.63 10.14 -5.31
C SER A 162 -10.60 8.97 -5.18
N PHE A 163 -11.42 8.71 -6.20
CA PHE A 163 -12.32 7.56 -6.23
C PHE A 163 -11.54 6.24 -6.32
N VAL A 164 -10.48 6.20 -7.14
CA VAL A 164 -9.60 5.03 -7.20
C VAL A 164 -8.93 4.78 -5.86
N PHE A 165 -8.39 5.80 -5.20
CA PHE A 165 -7.76 5.60 -3.88
C PHE A 165 -8.77 5.19 -2.81
N LYS A 166 -10.03 5.64 -2.86
CA LYS A 166 -11.12 5.10 -2.01
C LYS A 166 -11.27 3.59 -2.20
N ILE A 167 -11.31 3.13 -3.45
CA ILE A 167 -11.44 1.71 -3.81
C ILE A 167 -10.24 0.89 -3.30
N ILE A 168 -9.02 1.34 -3.59
CA ILE A 168 -7.80 0.62 -3.21
C ILE A 168 -7.59 0.60 -1.69
N ASN A 169 -7.90 1.71 -0.99
CA ASN A 169 -7.83 1.76 0.47
C ASN A 169 -8.80 0.76 1.10
N GLU A 170 -10.04 0.67 0.60
CA GLU A 170 -11.02 -0.29 1.09
C GLU A 170 -10.58 -1.74 0.87
N TYR A 171 -10.01 -2.02 -0.32
CA TYR A 171 -9.47 -3.33 -0.64
C TYR A 171 -8.35 -3.75 0.32
N ILE A 172 -7.39 -2.87 0.58
CA ILE A 172 -6.29 -3.16 1.52
C ILE A 172 -6.77 -3.21 2.96
N SER A 173 -7.73 -2.37 3.36
CA SER A 173 -8.36 -2.41 4.68
C SER A 173 -9.07 -3.75 4.92
N SER A 174 -9.77 -4.26 3.90
CA SER A 174 -10.40 -5.58 3.94
C SER A 174 -9.37 -6.70 4.13
N TYR A 175 -8.19 -6.58 3.54
CA TYR A 175 -7.08 -7.51 3.82
C TYR A 175 -6.56 -7.38 5.25
N THR A 176 -6.32 -6.17 5.75
CA THR A 176 -5.80 -5.98 7.12
C THR A 176 -6.78 -6.47 8.18
N GLN A 177 -8.09 -6.49 7.87
CA GLN A 177 -9.14 -7.02 8.73
C GLN A 177 -9.38 -8.54 8.57
N GLY A 178 -8.69 -9.20 7.65
CA GLY A 178 -8.83 -10.64 7.39
C GLY A 178 -10.08 -11.02 6.60
N VAL A 179 -10.77 -10.05 5.98
CA VAL A 179 -11.94 -10.30 5.10
C VAL A 179 -11.51 -10.99 3.80
N ILE A 180 -10.32 -10.66 3.29
CA ILE A 180 -9.68 -11.38 2.18
C ILE A 180 -8.34 -11.97 2.62
N ALA A 181 -8.05 -13.19 2.12
CA ALA A 181 -6.87 -13.95 2.53
C ALA A 181 -5.56 -13.42 1.95
N ASP A 182 -5.59 -12.96 0.69
CA ASP A 182 -4.43 -12.57 -0.11
C ASP A 182 -4.67 -11.28 -0.90
N MET A 183 -3.72 -10.34 -0.82
CA MET A 183 -3.77 -9.04 -1.50
C MET A 183 -3.61 -9.15 -3.01
N VAL A 184 -2.76 -10.07 -3.49
CA VAL A 184 -2.38 -10.19 -4.90
C VAL A 184 -2.49 -11.64 -5.40
N PRO A 185 -2.80 -11.86 -6.69
CA PRO A 185 -3.28 -10.85 -7.64
C PRO A 185 -4.66 -10.32 -7.20
N MET A 186 -4.91 -9.05 -7.53
CA MET A 186 -6.25 -8.47 -7.45
C MET A 186 -7.07 -9.00 -8.61
N ASP A 187 -8.28 -9.46 -8.30
CA ASP A 187 -9.22 -9.99 -9.30
C ASP A 187 -10.61 -9.36 -9.13
N VAL A 188 -11.43 -9.49 -10.18
CA VAL A 188 -12.74 -8.84 -10.26
C VAL A 188 -13.66 -9.34 -9.16
N LYS A 189 -13.59 -10.62 -8.77
CA LYS A 189 -14.48 -11.21 -7.77
C LYS A 189 -14.17 -10.67 -6.38
N LYS A 190 -12.89 -10.57 -6.00
CA LYS A 190 -12.45 -9.96 -4.74
C LYS A 190 -12.82 -8.48 -4.70
N LEU A 191 -12.59 -7.75 -5.80
CA LEU A 191 -12.93 -6.34 -5.85
C LEU A 191 -14.44 -6.14 -5.74
N GLN A 192 -15.24 -6.94 -6.46
CA GLN A 192 -16.71 -6.86 -6.40
C GLN A 192 -17.26 -7.18 -5.01
N SER A 193 -16.74 -8.21 -4.33
CA SER A 193 -17.23 -8.63 -3.01
C SER A 193 -16.97 -7.59 -1.91
N ILE A 194 -15.88 -6.84 -2.02
CA ILE A 194 -15.50 -5.76 -1.11
C ILE A 194 -16.14 -4.44 -1.54
N VAL A 195 -15.79 -3.98 -2.73
CA VAL A 195 -16.01 -2.61 -3.19
C VAL A 195 -17.45 -2.39 -3.63
N GLY A 196 -18.14 -3.43 -4.11
CA GLY A 196 -19.54 -3.33 -4.53
C GLY A 196 -20.46 -2.78 -3.42
N LYS A 197 -20.12 -3.02 -2.15
CA LYS A 197 -20.85 -2.47 -0.99
C LYS A 197 -20.45 -1.05 -0.63
N VAL A 198 -19.28 -0.59 -1.08
CA VAL A 198 -18.67 0.69 -0.69
C VAL A 198 -18.87 1.79 -1.74
N ILE A 199 -19.06 1.43 -3.01
CA ILE A 199 -19.28 2.38 -4.11
C ILE A 199 -20.73 2.47 -4.58
N GLY A 200 -21.67 1.94 -3.79
CA GLY A 200 -23.08 1.88 -4.18
C GLY A 200 -23.68 3.25 -4.50
N VAL A 201 -23.38 4.25 -3.65
CA VAL A 201 -23.85 5.63 -3.84
C VAL A 201 -23.23 6.28 -5.07
N GLU A 202 -21.91 6.12 -5.29
CA GLU A 202 -21.26 6.66 -6.49
C GLU A 202 -21.77 6.00 -7.77
N LYS A 203 -22.00 4.69 -7.73
CA LYS A 203 -22.59 3.95 -8.85
C LYS A 203 -24.00 4.44 -9.16
N GLU A 204 -24.86 4.54 -8.14
CA GLU A 204 -26.23 5.05 -8.26
C GLU A 204 -26.25 6.46 -8.87
N LEU A 205 -25.38 7.35 -8.38
CA LEU A 205 -25.27 8.71 -8.91
C LEU A 205 -24.86 8.74 -10.39
N ILE A 206 -23.88 7.91 -10.80
CA ILE A 206 -23.46 7.82 -12.21
C ILE A 206 -24.59 7.29 -13.08
N GLU A 207 -25.25 6.20 -12.66
CA GLU A 207 -26.36 5.59 -13.41
C GLU A 207 -27.54 6.57 -13.53
N ALA A 208 -27.90 7.25 -12.45
CA ALA A 208 -28.93 8.29 -12.46
C ALA A 208 -28.55 9.44 -13.39
N PHE A 209 -27.33 9.97 -13.28
CA PHE A 209 -26.85 11.07 -14.12
C PHE A 209 -26.84 10.71 -15.61
N MET A 210 -26.45 9.48 -15.96
CA MET A 210 -26.48 8.99 -17.35
C MET A 210 -27.89 8.84 -17.91
N SER A 211 -28.90 8.63 -17.07
CA SER A 211 -30.31 8.51 -17.48
C SER A 211 -31.04 9.84 -17.65
N MET A 212 -30.45 10.94 -17.16
CA MET A 212 -31.01 12.29 -17.21
C MET A 212 -30.85 12.93 -18.58
N SER A 213 -31.77 13.83 -18.93
CA SER A 213 -31.62 14.75 -20.06
C SER A 213 -30.50 15.78 -19.83
N ASP A 214 -30.03 16.42 -20.90
CA ASP A 214 -28.95 17.43 -20.82
C ASP A 214 -29.29 18.59 -19.87
N ASN A 215 -30.56 19.00 -19.80
CA ASN A 215 -30.99 20.07 -18.89
C ASN A 215 -30.91 19.65 -17.42
N GLU A 216 -31.32 18.42 -17.12
CA GLU A 216 -31.24 17.83 -15.77
C GLU A 216 -29.79 17.62 -15.35
N GLN A 217 -28.96 17.07 -16.25
CA GLN A 217 -27.50 16.92 -16.03
C GLN A 217 -26.82 18.26 -15.72
N ASN A 218 -27.18 19.32 -16.47
CA ASN A 218 -26.68 20.68 -16.24
C ASN A 218 -27.13 21.24 -14.88
N MET A 219 -28.38 21.00 -14.49
CA MET A 219 -28.91 21.43 -13.19
C MET A 219 -28.17 20.76 -12.04
N ILE A 220 -28.02 19.43 -12.08
CA ILE A 220 -27.29 18.66 -11.06
C ILE A 220 -25.82 19.07 -11.02
N SER A 221 -25.18 19.27 -12.18
CA SER A 221 -23.78 19.74 -12.24
C SER A 221 -23.60 21.11 -11.57
N ARG A 222 -24.55 22.04 -11.75
CA ARG A 222 -24.52 23.35 -11.07
C ARG A 222 -24.77 23.22 -9.57
N PHE A 223 -25.71 22.36 -9.16
CA PHE A 223 -25.99 22.08 -7.76
C PHE A 223 -24.74 21.54 -7.05
N ILE A 224 -24.12 20.49 -7.58
CA ILE A 224 -22.89 19.90 -7.01
C ILE A 224 -21.80 20.96 -6.87
N LYS A 225 -21.52 21.74 -7.93
CA LYS A 225 -20.53 22.83 -7.90
C LYS A 225 -20.82 23.91 -6.86
N THR A 226 -22.07 24.07 -6.44
CA THR A 226 -22.48 25.09 -5.46
C THR A 226 -22.33 24.58 -4.03
N VAL A 227 -22.44 23.27 -3.80
CA VAL A 227 -22.41 22.66 -2.46
C VAL A 227 -21.08 22.00 -2.10
N SER A 228 -20.17 21.83 -3.06
CA SER A 228 -18.79 21.34 -2.88
C SER A 228 -17.79 22.47 -2.75
#